data_AF-A0A7C1AE90-F1
#
_entry.id   AF-A0A7C1AE90-F1
#
_cell.length_a   1.000
_cell.length_b   1.000
_cell.length_c   1.000
_cell.angle_alpha   90.00
_cell.angle_beta   90.00
_cell.angle_gamma   90.00
#
_symmetry.space_group_name_H-M   'P 1'
#
loop_
_entity.id
_entity.type
_entity.pdbx_description
1 polymer ?
#
loop_
_entity_poly.entity_id
_entity_poly.type
_entity_poly.pdbx_seq_one_letter_code
_entity_poly.pdbx_strand_id
1 'polypeptide(L)'
;MKKLMVVAMLVAFLAVPLTAFGTMGKMSPKSKDINVEFFGSLKTYPSWMSQLNFNDHTDVNDYMLDENGFMTDHDVRNELRMGWKGGNDTFDFMIILEADFNLDKNNTDRGASVG
;
A
#
# COMPACT_ATOMS: atom_id res chain seq x y z
N MET A 1 32.15 13.25 -12.31
CA MET A 1 31.43 12.00 -12.67
C MET A 1 30.51 11.50 -11.55
N LYS A 2 31.00 11.23 -10.34
CA LYS A 2 30.17 10.71 -9.22
C LYS A 2 28.95 11.58 -8.85
N LYS A 3 29.13 12.91 -8.74
CA LYS A 3 28.04 13.85 -8.41
C LYS A 3 26.93 13.88 -9.47
N LEU A 4 27.30 13.77 -10.74
CA LEU A 4 26.35 13.78 -11.86
C LEU A 4 25.52 12.49 -11.89
N MET A 5 26.13 11.37 -11.52
CA MET A 5 25.47 10.07 -11.40
C MET A 5 24.44 10.06 -10.25
N VAL A 6 24.79 10.66 -9.11
CA VAL A 6 23.87 10.80 -7.96
C VAL A 6 22.67 11.68 -8.32
N VAL A 7 22.90 12.79 -9.03
CA VAL A 7 21.82 13.67 -9.51
C VAL A 7 20.94 12.94 -10.53
N ALA A 8 21.53 12.18 -11.46
CA ALA A 8 20.77 11.38 -12.42
C ALA A 8 19.91 10.30 -11.75
N MET A 9 20.43 9.63 -10.71
CA MET A 9 19.67 8.66 -9.92
C MET A 9 18.53 9.31 -9.14
N LEU A 10 18.75 10.46 -8.51
CA LEU A 10 17.70 11.20 -7.81
C LEU A 10 16.57 11.64 -8.76
N VAL A 11 16.92 12.16 -9.94
CA VAL A 11 15.94 12.57 -10.95
C VAL A 11 15.16 11.36 -11.47
N ALA A 12 15.83 10.23 -11.72
CA ALA A 12 15.15 9.00 -12.12
C ALA A 12 14.18 8.51 -11.03
N PHE A 13 14.59 8.51 -9.76
CA PHE A 13 13.76 8.04 -8.65
C PHE A 13 12.54 8.94 -8.41
N LEU A 14 12.68 10.26 -8.61
CA LEU A 14 11.58 11.22 -8.49
C LEU A 14 10.65 11.27 -9.71
N ALA A 15 11.11 10.87 -10.89
CA ALA A 15 10.30 10.86 -12.11
C ALA A 15 9.37 9.62 -12.23
N VAL A 16 9.74 8.50 -11.61
CA VAL A 16 8.97 7.24 -11.67
C VAL A 16 7.59 7.30 -10.95
N PRO A 17 7.41 7.96 -9.79
CA PRO A 17 6.10 8.05 -9.16
C PRO A 17 5.07 8.89 -9.94
N LEU A 18 5.52 9.78 -10.86
CA LEU A 18 4.60 10.56 -11.71
C LEU A 18 3.91 9.71 -12.78
N THR A 19 4.48 8.57 -13.16
CA THR A 19 3.88 7.63 -14.13
C THR A 19 3.18 6.44 -13.46
N ALA A 20 3.28 6.31 -12.13
CA ALA A 20 2.63 5.24 -11.36
C ALA A 20 1.15 5.52 -11.06
N PHE A 21 0.65 6.73 -11.31
CA PHE A 21 -0.79 6.99 -11.49
C PHE A 21 -1.22 6.47 -12.86
N GLY A 22 -1.11 5.16 -13.06
CA GLY A 22 -1.78 4.50 -14.17
C GLY A 22 -3.24 4.91 -14.09
N THR A 23 -3.74 5.55 -15.15
CA THR A 23 -5.18 5.81 -15.30
C THR A 23 -5.89 4.51 -15.04
N MET A 24 -6.57 4.38 -13.88
CA MET A 24 -7.52 3.30 -13.66
C MET A 24 -8.38 3.25 -14.91
N GLY A 25 -8.38 2.10 -15.59
CA GLY A 25 -9.04 1.96 -16.88
C GLY A 25 -10.46 2.51 -16.78
N LYS A 26 -10.85 3.36 -17.72
CA LYS A 26 -12.23 3.88 -17.77
C LYS A 26 -13.16 2.71 -18.09
N MET A 27 -13.65 2.05 -17.05
CA MET A 27 -14.70 1.06 -17.18
C MET A 27 -16.03 1.81 -17.14
N SER A 28 -16.61 2.08 -18.31
CA SER A 28 -17.97 2.60 -18.40
C SER A 28 -18.95 1.43 -18.34
N PRO A 29 -20.03 1.53 -17.56
CA PRO A 29 -21.19 0.67 -17.73
C PRO A 29 -21.68 0.73 -19.18
N LYS A 30 -22.20 -0.38 -19.70
CA LYS A 30 -22.82 -0.46 -21.03
C LYS A 30 -24.20 0.23 -21.07
N SER A 31 -24.80 0.47 -19.91
CA SER A 31 -26.10 1.13 -19.77
C SER A 31 -25.94 2.65 -19.67
N LYS A 32 -26.80 3.40 -20.36
CA LYS A 32 -26.87 4.87 -20.24
C LYS A 32 -27.56 5.33 -18.96
N ASP A 33 -28.25 4.41 -18.27
CA ASP A 33 -29.15 4.71 -17.16
C ASP A 33 -28.51 4.44 -15.79
N ILE A 34 -27.25 4.01 -15.75
CA ILE A 34 -26.51 3.79 -14.50
C ILE A 34 -25.12 4.38 -14.68
N ASN A 35 -24.81 5.39 -13.88
CA ASN A 35 -23.46 5.92 -13.81
C ASN A 35 -22.66 5.08 -12.80
N VAL A 36 -21.43 4.70 -13.12
CA VAL A 36 -20.51 4.03 -12.17
C VAL A 36 -19.18 4.75 -12.22
N GLU A 37 -18.71 5.18 -11.05
CA GLU A 37 -17.41 5.81 -10.86
C GLU A 37 -16.53 4.91 -9.99
N PHE A 38 -15.37 4.54 -10.52
CA PHE A 38 -14.35 3.78 -9.81
C PHE A 38 -13.38 4.73 -9.13
N PHE A 39 -13.02 4.39 -7.90
CA PHE A 39 -12.04 5.13 -7.13
C PHE A 39 -11.14 4.17 -6.36
N GLY A 40 -9.96 4.64 -5.99
CA GLY A 40 -9.02 3.86 -5.21
C GLY A 40 -7.87 4.70 -4.72
N SER A 41 -7.24 4.23 -3.65
CA SER A 41 -6.05 4.84 -3.06
C SER A 41 -5.14 3.74 -2.55
N LEU A 42 -3.84 3.92 -2.74
CA LEU A 42 -2.81 3.17 -2.06
C LEU A 42 -2.04 4.16 -1.17
N LYS A 43 -2.00 3.90 0.12
CA LYS A 43 -1.17 4.64 1.06
C LYS A 43 -0.07 3.73 1.58
N THR A 44 1.16 4.24 1.59
CA THR A 44 2.32 3.50 2.05
C THR A 44 2.98 4.29 3.17
N TYR A 45 3.18 3.65 4.30
CA TYR A 45 3.76 4.23 5.50
C TYR A 45 4.98 3.41 5.91
N PRO A 46 6.20 3.96 5.83
CA PRO A 46 7.31 3.35 6.53
C PRO A 46 7.13 3.58 8.04
N SER A 47 7.27 2.53 8.83
CA SER A 47 7.18 2.58 10.28
C SER A 47 8.49 2.09 10.90
N TRP A 48 8.86 2.78 11.98
CA TRP A 48 10.02 2.47 12.80
C TRP A 48 9.54 2.38 14.23
N MET A 49 9.61 1.19 14.79
CA MET A 49 9.13 0.89 16.12
C MET A 49 10.26 0.22 16.91
N SER A 50 10.17 0.26 18.24
CA SER A 50 11.19 -0.32 19.11
C SER A 50 10.55 -0.78 20.41
N GLN A 51 11.09 -1.83 21.03
CA GLN A 51 10.60 -2.35 22.31
C GLN A 51 9.13 -2.81 22.24
N LEU A 52 8.77 -3.51 21.17
CA LEU A 52 7.43 -4.08 20.94
C LEU A 52 7.10 -5.17 21.97
N ASN A 53 8.11 -5.84 22.51
CA ASN A 53 7.98 -6.79 23.61
C ASN A 53 8.01 -6.14 25.00
N PHE A 54 8.07 -4.80 25.10
CA PHE A 54 8.22 -4.04 26.35
C PHE A 54 9.45 -4.44 27.19
N ASN A 55 10.50 -4.96 26.55
CA ASN A 55 11.73 -5.37 27.20
C ASN A 55 12.93 -4.85 26.43
N ASP A 56 13.54 -3.79 26.92
CA ASP A 56 14.68 -3.10 26.32
C ASP A 56 16.01 -3.85 26.46
N HIS A 57 16.02 -5.01 27.12
CA HIS A 57 17.21 -5.82 27.37
C HIS A 57 17.29 -7.08 26.50
N THR A 58 16.30 -7.34 25.63
CA THR A 58 16.31 -8.50 24.72
C THR A 58 15.52 -8.25 23.44
N ASP A 59 16.11 -8.64 22.31
CA ASP A 59 15.45 -8.59 20.99
C ASP A 59 14.61 -9.85 20.71
N VAL A 60 14.55 -10.80 21.66
CA VAL A 60 13.77 -12.03 21.50
C VAL A 60 12.28 -11.70 21.47
N ASN A 61 11.59 -12.15 20.40
CA ASN A 61 10.17 -11.89 20.14
C ASN A 61 9.82 -10.40 20.12
N ASP A 62 10.71 -9.53 19.63
CA ASP A 62 10.43 -8.09 19.49
C ASP A 62 9.54 -7.81 18.26
N TYR A 63 8.29 -8.27 18.33
CA TYR A 63 7.26 -8.03 17.31
C TYR A 63 5.89 -7.87 17.98
N MET A 64 4.98 -7.18 17.29
CA MET A 64 3.56 -7.05 17.67
C MET A 64 2.69 -7.61 16.55
N LEU A 65 1.50 -8.11 16.90
CA LEU A 65 0.50 -8.53 15.92
C LEU A 65 -0.58 -7.46 15.81
N ASP A 66 -0.94 -7.12 14.57
CA ASP A 66 -2.06 -6.25 14.24
C ASP A 66 -2.89 -6.88 13.10
N GLU A 67 -4.05 -6.32 12.78
CA GLU A 67 -5.00 -6.84 11.77
C GLU A 67 -4.37 -6.97 10.37
N ASN A 68 -3.31 -6.23 10.12
CA ASN A 68 -2.54 -6.18 8.88
C ASN A 68 -1.25 -7.01 8.91
N GLY A 69 -0.99 -7.78 9.97
CA GLY A 69 0.11 -8.75 10.06
C GLY A 69 1.11 -8.46 11.19
N PHE A 70 2.29 -9.09 11.08
CA PHE A 70 3.38 -8.87 12.02
C PHE A 70 3.98 -7.47 11.84
N MET A 71 4.03 -6.71 12.93
CA MET A 71 4.76 -5.45 13.06
C MET A 71 6.08 -5.74 13.74
N THR A 72 7.17 -5.33 13.12
CA THR A 72 8.53 -5.48 13.64
C THR A 72 9.18 -4.10 13.83
N ASP A 73 10.46 -4.08 14.16
CA ASP A 73 11.26 -2.86 14.30
C ASP A 73 11.24 -1.97 13.05
N HIS A 74 11.22 -2.61 11.86
CA HIS A 74 11.20 -1.96 10.56
C HIS A 74 10.18 -2.62 9.63
N ASP A 75 9.06 -1.95 9.40
CA ASP A 75 8.02 -2.40 8.49
C ASP A 75 7.54 -1.30 7.54
N VAL A 76 6.91 -1.74 6.45
CA VAL A 76 6.23 -0.88 5.49
C VAL A 76 4.76 -1.27 5.49
N ARG A 77 3.93 -0.43 6.10
CA ARG A 77 2.49 -0.59 6.07
C ARG A 77 1.90 -0.10 4.76
N ASN A 78 1.01 -0.88 4.16
CA ASN A 78 0.30 -0.54 2.93
C ASN A 78 -1.21 -0.66 3.14
N GLU A 79 -1.92 0.44 2.95
CA GLU A 79 -3.38 0.51 2.98
C GLU A 79 -3.89 0.69 1.54
N LEU A 80 -4.48 -0.36 0.98
CA LEU A 80 -5.15 -0.36 -0.31
C LEU A 80 -6.65 -0.20 -0.09
N ARG A 81 -7.25 0.83 -0.68
CA ARG A 81 -8.70 0.99 -0.78
C ARG A 81 -9.09 1.03 -2.25
N MET A 82 -10.09 0.24 -2.61
CA MET A 82 -10.69 0.23 -3.94
C MET A 82 -12.19 0.26 -3.79
N GLY A 83 -12.87 1.06 -4.59
CA GLY A 83 -14.31 1.18 -4.50
C GLY A 83 -14.94 1.62 -5.79
N TRP A 84 -16.25 1.45 -5.84
CA TRP A 84 -17.07 1.97 -6.91
C TRP A 84 -18.39 2.46 -6.33
N LYS A 85 -18.76 3.66 -6.76
CA LYS A 85 -20.09 4.21 -6.52
C LYS A 85 -20.86 4.11 -7.82
N GLY A 86 -22.13 3.76 -7.75
CA GLY A 86 -22.98 3.74 -8.91
C GLY A 86 -24.42 4.00 -8.56
N GLY A 87 -25.21 4.37 -9.55
CA GLY A 87 -26.60 4.72 -9.30
C GLY A 87 -27.26 5.43 -10.46
N ASN A 88 -28.50 5.79 -10.23
CA ASN A 88 -29.37 6.54 -11.12
C ASN A 88 -30.38 7.36 -10.30
N ASP A 89 -31.33 8.01 -10.97
CA ASP A 89 -32.31 8.90 -10.31
C ASP A 89 -33.18 8.21 -9.24
N THR A 90 -33.18 6.88 -9.15
CA THR A 90 -34.01 6.09 -8.21
C THR A 90 -33.18 5.41 -7.11
N PHE A 91 -31.92 5.06 -7.37
CA PHE A 91 -31.09 4.35 -6.40
C PHE A 91 -29.61 4.68 -6.54
N ASP A 92 -28.94 4.76 -5.40
CA ASP A 92 -27.49 4.95 -5.30
C ASP A 92 -26.87 3.83 -4.46
N PHE A 93 -25.66 3.42 -4.80
CA PHE A 93 -24.86 2.48 -4.04
C PHE A 93 -23.39 2.87 -4.04
N MET A 94 -22.68 2.48 -2.98
CA MET A 94 -21.23 2.63 -2.86
C MET A 94 -20.66 1.37 -2.22
N ILE A 95 -19.63 0.82 -2.84
CA ILE A 95 -18.89 -0.32 -2.33
C ILE A 95 -17.43 0.10 -2.16
N ILE A 96 -16.86 -0.23 -1.00
CA ILE A 96 -15.45 -0.02 -0.69
C ILE A 96 -14.88 -1.33 -0.18
N LEU A 97 -13.80 -1.77 -0.80
CA LEU A 97 -12.95 -2.87 -0.38
C LEU A 97 -11.66 -2.28 0.17
N GLU A 98 -11.27 -2.74 1.35
CA GLU A 98 -10.06 -2.30 2.04
C GLU A 98 -9.17 -3.50 2.33
N ALA A 99 -7.87 -3.32 2.14
CA ALA A 99 -6.85 -4.29 2.48
C ALA A 99 -5.65 -3.54 3.09
N ASP A 100 -5.15 -4.06 4.20
CA ASP A 100 -4.02 -3.49 4.93
C ASP A 100 -2.96 -4.58 5.14
N PHE A 101 -1.69 -4.22 4.93
CA PHE A 101 -0.57 -5.15 4.98
C PHE A 101 0.65 -4.48 5.62
N ASN A 102 1.21 -5.10 6.67
CA ASN A 102 2.55 -4.78 7.15
C ASN A 102 3.57 -5.67 6.46
N LEU A 103 4.52 -5.04 5.80
CA LEU A 103 5.53 -5.70 5.00
C LEU A 103 6.92 -5.49 5.62
N ASP A 104 7.54 -6.57 6.04
CA ASP A 104 8.90 -6.60 6.57
C ASP A 104 9.78 -7.55 5.73
N LYS A 105 11.05 -7.68 6.11
CA LYS A 105 11.96 -8.61 5.41
C LYS A 105 11.45 -10.05 5.42
N ASN A 106 10.81 -10.50 6.50
CA ASN A 106 10.41 -11.89 6.67
C ASN A 106 9.21 -12.28 5.81
N ASN A 107 8.31 -11.34 5.51
CA ASN A 107 7.08 -11.58 4.75
C ASN A 107 7.11 -11.05 3.30
N THR A 108 8.08 -10.19 2.97
CA THR A 108 8.22 -9.57 1.63
C THR A 108 9.36 -10.18 0.81
N ASP A 109 10.35 -10.80 1.46
CA ASP A 109 11.45 -11.49 0.77
C ASP A 109 10.96 -12.81 0.16
N ARG A 110 10.57 -12.74 -1.12
CA ARG A 110 10.16 -13.88 -1.96
C ARG A 110 11.26 -14.93 -2.19
N GLY A 111 12.45 -14.78 -1.60
CA GLY A 111 13.54 -15.76 -1.62
C GLY A 111 13.64 -16.64 -0.37
N ALA A 112 12.94 -16.31 0.72
CA ALA A 112 12.94 -17.13 1.93
C ALA A 112 11.92 -18.27 1.79
N SER A 113 12.40 -19.45 1.40
CA SER A 113 11.68 -20.69 1.64
C SER A 113 11.45 -20.81 3.15
N VAL A 114 10.21 -20.59 3.59
CA VAL A 114 9.73 -21.00 4.91
C VAL A 114 10.20 -22.44 5.17
N GLY A 115 11.09 -22.60 6.14
CA GLY A 115 11.58 -23.87 6.67
C GLY A 115 11.04 -24.07 8.07
#